data_AF-A0A508BJ26-F1
#
_entry.id   AF-A0A508BJ26-F1
#
_cell.length_a   1.000
_cell.length_b   1.000
_cell.length_c   1.000
_cell.angle_alpha   90.00
_cell.angle_beta   90.00
_cell.angle_gamma   90.00
#
_symmetry.space_group_name_H-M   'P 1'
#
loop_
_entity.id
_entity.type
_entity.pdbx_description
1 polymer ?
#
loop_
_entity_poly.entity_id
_entity_poly.type
_entity_poly.pdbx_seq_one_letter_code
_entity_poly.pdbx_strand_id
1 'polypeptide(L)'
;MAATSTAAHVPEAAQPVGDALPPRRRRRTPVWASQRVLKATMAITGTIMALFVVVHMVGNLKVLAGPHAFNGYAAWLRQVAYPLLPHEGLLWAMRLALGACVVAHMAAGIALWRRARSARGAFRRRALPARTIGARSMLATGVLIGVFVLIHVLDLTIGRLIAPESFQAPTTSNGELQVSAYHNLVASLSRPGMALFYSLVMLALSLHLAQGLWNVVIDLGGTGPRLRKACRALALGVALAVAVVNGLLPVLICTGVIG
;
A
#
# COMPACT_ATOMS: atom_id res chain seq x y z
N MET A 1 33.07 -11.23 -67.39
CA MET A 1 32.17 -12.19 -66.75
C MET A 1 31.64 -11.56 -65.46
N ALA A 2 30.38 -11.17 -65.45
CA ALA A 2 29.75 -10.44 -64.35
C ALA A 2 29.36 -11.40 -63.21
N ALA A 3 29.68 -11.03 -61.97
CA ALA A 3 29.28 -11.76 -60.77
C ALA A 3 27.80 -11.50 -60.47
N THR A 4 26.98 -12.55 -60.53
CA THR A 4 25.58 -12.54 -60.09
C THR A 4 25.51 -12.43 -58.57
N SER A 5 25.00 -11.30 -58.08
CA SER A 5 24.63 -11.08 -56.68
C SER A 5 23.34 -11.83 -56.36
N THR A 6 23.41 -12.81 -55.45
CA THR A 6 22.23 -13.50 -54.92
C THR A 6 21.69 -12.71 -53.73
N ALA A 7 20.81 -11.74 -54.00
CA ALA A 7 20.06 -11.08 -52.94
C ALA A 7 19.03 -12.08 -52.37
N ALA A 8 19.16 -12.41 -51.09
CA ALA A 8 18.18 -13.23 -50.38
C ALA A 8 16.84 -12.49 -50.34
N HIS A 9 15.82 -13.08 -50.96
CA HIS A 9 14.45 -12.58 -50.94
C HIS A 9 13.91 -12.69 -49.50
N VAL A 10 13.84 -11.57 -48.78
CA VAL A 10 13.07 -11.50 -47.54
C VAL A 10 11.60 -11.65 -47.94
N PRO A 11 10.86 -12.64 -47.40
CA PRO A 11 9.44 -12.77 -47.73
C PRO A 11 8.71 -11.54 -47.19
N GLU A 12 8.14 -10.77 -48.12
CA GLU A 12 7.26 -9.66 -47.81
C GLU A 12 6.07 -10.19 -47.01
N ALA A 13 5.85 -9.62 -45.82
CA ALA A 13 4.75 -10.03 -44.95
C ALA A 13 3.44 -9.83 -45.72
N ALA A 14 2.78 -10.94 -46.06
CA ALA A 14 1.55 -10.96 -46.83
C ALA A 14 0.55 -9.93 -46.28
N GLN A 15 0.20 -8.94 -47.13
CA GLN A 15 -0.83 -7.97 -46.80
C GLN A 15 -2.18 -8.70 -46.62
N PRO A 16 -2.98 -8.37 -45.61
CA PRO A 16 -4.25 -9.04 -45.36
C PRO A 16 -5.21 -8.81 -46.53
N VAL A 17 -5.66 -9.90 -47.15
CA VAL A 17 -6.68 -9.90 -48.22
C VAL A 17 -8.07 -9.76 -47.57
N GLY A 18 -8.77 -8.67 -47.85
CA GLY A 18 -10.18 -8.43 -47.48
C GLY A 18 -10.42 -7.98 -46.02
N ASP A 19 -11.68 -8.11 -45.55
CA ASP A 19 -12.13 -7.81 -44.17
C ASP A 19 -11.62 -8.81 -43.11
N ALA A 20 -10.64 -9.65 -43.48
CA ALA A 20 -10.06 -10.61 -42.57
C ALA A 20 -9.39 -9.87 -41.39
N LEU A 21 -9.96 -10.04 -40.20
CA LEU A 21 -9.38 -9.49 -38.98
C LEU A 21 -7.91 -9.91 -38.90
N PRO A 22 -6.98 -8.97 -38.62
CA PRO A 22 -5.56 -9.29 -38.56
C PRO A 22 -5.35 -10.46 -37.58
N PRO A 23 -4.45 -11.40 -37.91
CA PRO A 23 -4.25 -12.60 -37.10
C PRO A 23 -3.98 -12.18 -35.65
N ARG A 24 -4.93 -12.49 -34.77
CA ARG A 24 -4.80 -12.24 -33.33
C ARG A 24 -3.63 -13.08 -32.83
N ARG A 25 -2.44 -12.47 -32.79
CA ARG A 25 -1.24 -13.07 -32.19
C ARG A 25 -1.59 -13.37 -30.73
N ARG A 26 -1.98 -14.60 -30.42
CA ARG A 26 -2.23 -15.08 -29.06
C ARG A 26 -0.88 -15.05 -28.33
N ARG A 27 -0.51 -13.90 -27.76
CA ARG A 27 0.55 -13.86 -26.75
C ARG A 27 0.05 -14.72 -25.60
N ARG A 28 0.62 -15.92 -25.46
CA ARG A 28 0.44 -16.75 -24.28
C ARG A 28 1.05 -15.99 -23.10
N THR A 29 0.23 -15.23 -22.38
CA THR A 29 0.66 -14.63 -21.11
C THR A 29 0.84 -15.77 -20.12
N PRO A 30 1.97 -15.86 -19.41
CA PRO A 30 2.14 -16.89 -18.39
C PRO A 30 1.06 -16.73 -17.30
N VAL A 31 0.67 -17.83 -16.66
CA VAL A 31 -0.49 -17.88 -15.73
C VAL A 31 -0.40 -16.84 -14.61
N TRP A 32 0.81 -16.66 -14.05
CA TRP A 32 1.11 -15.66 -13.01
C TRP A 32 0.93 -14.21 -13.49
N ALA A 33 1.03 -13.99 -14.80
CA ALA A 33 0.78 -12.69 -15.43
C ALA A 33 -0.64 -12.60 -16.02
N SER A 34 -1.56 -13.52 -15.72
CA SER A 34 -2.94 -13.39 -16.19
C SER A 34 -3.65 -12.23 -15.48
N GLN A 35 -4.64 -11.62 -16.14
CA GLN A 35 -5.38 -10.48 -15.57
C GLN A 35 -6.14 -10.87 -14.29
N ARG A 36 -6.64 -12.11 -14.20
CA ARG A 36 -7.34 -12.61 -13.02
C ARG A 36 -6.38 -12.76 -11.84
N VAL A 37 -5.20 -13.35 -12.06
CA VAL A 37 -4.18 -13.50 -11.01
C VAL A 37 -3.72 -12.14 -10.51
N LEU A 38 -3.40 -11.19 -11.38
CA LEU A 38 -2.99 -9.85 -10.95
C LEU A 38 -4.07 -9.15 -10.11
N LYS A 39 -5.35 -9.26 -10.49
CA LYS A 39 -6.45 -8.71 -9.69
C LYS A 39 -6.63 -9.41 -8.35
N ALA A 40 -6.52 -10.74 -8.32
CA ALA A 40 -6.59 -11.52 -7.08
C ALA A 40 -5.41 -11.16 -6.15
N THR A 41 -4.19 -11.04 -6.68
CA THR A 41 -3.02 -10.57 -5.93
C THR A 41 -3.26 -9.19 -5.35
N MET A 42 -3.76 -8.23 -6.14
CA MET A 42 -4.12 -6.89 -5.66
C MET A 42 -5.14 -6.93 -4.51
N ALA A 43 -6.20 -7.74 -4.65
CA ALA A 43 -7.26 -7.84 -3.67
C ALA A 43 -6.79 -8.48 -2.36
N ILE A 44 -6.05 -9.59 -2.44
CA ILE A 44 -5.53 -10.31 -1.27
C ILE A 44 -4.51 -9.44 -0.53
N THR A 45 -3.48 -8.95 -1.22
CA THR A 45 -2.44 -8.12 -0.61
C THR A 45 -3.01 -6.82 -0.05
N GLY A 46 -3.93 -6.18 -0.77
CA GLY A 46 -4.62 -4.97 -0.32
C GLY A 46 -5.47 -5.21 0.92
N THR A 47 -6.12 -6.37 1.02
CA THR A 47 -6.91 -6.75 2.20
C THR A 47 -6.02 -7.01 3.42
N ILE A 48 -4.92 -7.74 3.25
CA ILE A 48 -3.94 -7.99 4.32
C ILE A 48 -3.36 -6.67 4.84
N MET A 49 -2.95 -5.78 3.94
CA MET A 49 -2.43 -4.46 4.32
C MET A 49 -3.51 -3.58 4.97
N ALA A 50 -4.76 -3.62 4.49
CA ALA A 50 -5.86 -2.89 5.12
C ALA A 50 -6.13 -3.36 6.55
N LEU A 51 -6.14 -4.67 6.80
CA LEU A 51 -6.25 -5.23 8.13
C LEU A 51 -5.10 -4.79 9.03
N PHE A 52 -3.88 -4.82 8.51
CA PHE A 52 -2.72 -4.32 9.24
C PHE A 52 -2.84 -2.83 9.59
N VAL A 53 -3.28 -1.98 8.65
CA VAL A 53 -3.49 -0.55 8.91
C VAL A 53 -4.52 -0.32 10.02
N VAL A 54 -5.58 -1.13 10.08
CA VAL A 54 -6.57 -1.06 11.17
C VAL A 54 -5.94 -1.46 12.50
N VAL A 55 -5.24 -2.59 12.57
CA VAL A 55 -4.54 -3.03 13.80
C VAL A 55 -3.48 -2.00 14.22
N HIS A 56 -2.74 -1.45 13.28
CA HIS A 56 -1.74 -0.42 13.50
C HIS A 56 -2.37 0.87 14.06
N MET A 57 -3.51 1.30 13.50
CA MET A 57 -4.29 2.42 14.04
C MET A 57 -4.75 2.17 15.49
N VAL A 58 -5.19 0.94 15.81
CA VAL A 58 -5.55 0.58 17.20
C VAL A 58 -4.35 0.66 18.14
N GLY A 59 -3.17 0.25 17.69
CA GLY A 59 -1.91 0.47 18.41
C GLY A 59 -1.64 1.96 18.64
N ASN A 60 -1.83 2.79 17.62
CA ASN A 60 -1.63 4.24 17.70
C ASN A 60 -2.60 4.94 18.67
N LEU A 61 -3.82 4.43 18.85
CA LEU A 61 -4.74 4.96 19.87
C LEU A 61 -4.18 4.84 21.29
N LYS A 62 -3.27 3.89 21.56
CA LYS A 62 -2.64 3.75 22.88
C LYS A 62 -1.75 4.94 23.25
N VAL A 63 -1.35 5.76 22.28
CA VAL A 63 -0.65 7.04 22.54
C VAL A 63 -1.50 7.96 23.43
N LEU A 64 -2.83 7.97 23.21
CA LEU A 64 -3.75 8.78 24.00
C LEU A 64 -3.83 8.33 25.47
N ALA A 65 -3.44 7.09 25.77
CA ALA A 65 -3.38 6.54 27.12
C ALA A 65 -2.00 6.76 27.80
N GLY A 66 -1.09 7.48 27.15
CA GLY A 66 0.20 7.88 27.69
C GLY A 66 1.35 6.88 27.47
N PRO A 67 2.57 7.24 27.94
CA PRO A 67 3.80 6.52 27.62
C PRO A 67 3.81 5.07 28.09
N HIS A 68 3.32 4.78 29.30
CA HIS A 68 3.29 3.43 29.85
C HIS A 68 2.42 2.48 29.02
N ALA A 69 1.23 2.92 28.62
CA ALA A 69 0.31 2.10 27.83
C ALA A 69 0.88 1.81 26.43
N PHE A 70 1.49 2.81 25.79
CA PHE A 70 2.05 2.68 24.45
C PHE A 70 3.32 1.81 24.44
N ASN A 71 4.27 2.09 25.34
CA ASN A 71 5.51 1.32 25.45
C ASN A 71 5.24 -0.12 25.92
N GLY A 72 4.30 -0.31 26.86
CA GLY A 72 3.86 -1.62 27.31
C GLY A 72 3.23 -2.45 26.19
N TYR A 73 2.38 -1.83 25.35
CA TYR A 73 1.83 -2.50 24.16
C TYR A 73 2.92 -2.89 23.17
N ALA A 74 3.90 -2.02 22.94
CA ALA A 74 5.04 -2.29 22.06
C ALA A 74 5.96 -3.42 22.60
N ALA A 75 6.14 -3.51 23.91
CA ALA A 75 6.86 -4.61 24.56
C ALA A 75 6.07 -5.94 24.48
N TRP A 76 4.76 -5.90 24.77
CA TRP A 76 3.88 -7.07 24.68
C TRP A 76 3.86 -7.68 23.26
N LEU A 77 3.81 -6.85 22.21
CA LEU A 77 3.88 -7.32 20.82
C LEU A 77 5.16 -8.12 20.50
N ARG A 78 6.25 -7.87 21.22
CA ARG A 78 7.52 -8.61 21.06
C ARG A 78 7.53 -9.96 21.77
N GLN A 79 6.58 -10.19 22.67
CA GLN A 79 6.54 -11.36 23.55
C GLN A 79 5.28 -12.23 23.35
N VAL A 80 4.22 -11.70 22.74
CA VAL A 80 2.90 -12.36 22.65
C VAL A 80 2.91 -13.78 22.06
N ALA A 81 3.87 -14.10 21.19
CA ALA A 81 4.00 -15.40 20.56
C ALA A 81 5.02 -16.33 21.25
N TYR A 82 5.64 -15.91 22.35
CA TYR A 82 6.58 -16.73 23.10
C TYR A 82 5.84 -17.77 23.96
N PRO A 83 6.30 -19.05 24.07
CA PRO A 83 7.50 -19.63 23.46
C PRO A 83 7.30 -20.26 22.06
N LEU A 84 6.10 -20.18 21.47
CA LEU A 84 5.81 -20.75 20.14
C LEU A 84 6.69 -20.15 19.03
N LEU A 85 7.02 -18.87 19.15
CA LEU A 85 8.00 -18.14 18.34
C LEU A 85 9.04 -17.49 19.25
N PRO A 86 10.27 -17.26 18.76
CA PRO A 86 11.29 -16.50 19.49
C PRO A 86 10.79 -15.10 19.86
N HIS A 87 11.46 -14.46 20.83
CA HIS A 87 11.28 -13.03 21.10
C HIS A 87 11.40 -12.23 19.79
N GLU A 88 10.45 -11.33 19.55
CA GLU A 88 10.28 -10.56 18.30
C GLU A 88 9.94 -11.38 17.03
N GLY A 89 9.79 -12.71 17.13
CA GLY A 89 9.53 -13.58 15.98
C GLY A 89 8.24 -13.23 15.24
N LEU A 90 7.18 -12.89 15.96
CA LEU A 90 5.92 -12.41 15.36
C LEU A 90 6.12 -11.10 14.59
N LEU A 91 6.91 -10.16 15.12
CA LEU A 91 7.18 -8.89 14.45
C LEU A 91 7.95 -9.11 13.14
N TRP A 92 8.94 -9.99 13.14
CA TRP A 92 9.67 -10.34 11.93
C TRP A 92 8.78 -11.03 10.90
N ALA A 93 7.94 -11.98 11.31
CA ALA A 93 6.98 -12.62 10.42
C ALA A 93 6.03 -11.60 9.80
N MET A 94 5.48 -10.68 10.61
CA MET A 94 4.63 -9.59 10.11
C MET A 94 5.38 -8.66 9.14
N ARG A 95 6.62 -8.25 9.47
CA ARG A 95 7.44 -7.38 8.60
C ARG A 95 7.71 -8.02 7.24
N LEU A 96 8.11 -9.30 7.22
CA LEU A 96 8.38 -10.02 5.98
C LEU A 96 7.10 -10.21 5.15
N ALA A 97 6.00 -10.62 5.80
CA ALA A 97 4.72 -10.80 5.14
C ALA A 97 4.17 -9.49 4.54
N LEU A 98 4.22 -8.38 5.30
CA LEU A 98 3.78 -7.07 4.83
C LEU A 98 4.70 -6.51 3.77
N GLY A 99 6.02 -6.66 3.92
CA GLY A 99 6.99 -6.28 2.88
C GLY A 99 6.72 -7.00 1.57
N ALA A 100 6.48 -8.31 1.61
CA ALA A 100 6.09 -9.08 0.44
C ALA A 100 4.74 -8.61 -0.14
N CYS A 101 3.75 -8.32 0.71
CA CYS A 101 2.46 -7.79 0.27
C CYS A 101 2.58 -6.44 -0.43
N VAL A 102 3.36 -5.50 0.12
CA VAL A 102 3.60 -4.18 -0.49
C VAL A 102 4.23 -4.33 -1.87
N VAL A 103 5.29 -5.13 -1.99
CA VAL A 103 5.99 -5.35 -3.27
C VAL A 103 5.05 -6.00 -4.28
N ALA A 104 4.33 -7.05 -3.90
CA ALA A 104 3.39 -7.74 -4.77
C ALA A 104 2.22 -6.84 -5.20
N HIS A 105 1.70 -6.02 -4.29
CA HIS A 105 0.63 -5.06 -4.56
C HIS A 105 1.10 -3.99 -5.57
N MET A 106 2.27 -3.38 -5.33
CA MET A 106 2.84 -2.39 -6.24
C MET A 106 3.13 -2.97 -7.62
N ALA A 107 3.76 -4.16 -7.67
CA ALA A 107 4.09 -4.83 -8.92
C ALA A 107 2.83 -5.16 -9.75
N ALA A 108 1.79 -5.71 -9.10
CA ALA A 108 0.53 -6.01 -9.76
C ALA A 108 -0.20 -4.74 -10.23
N GLY A 109 -0.20 -3.68 -9.42
CA GLY A 109 -0.79 -2.39 -9.76
C GLY A 109 -0.10 -1.73 -10.97
N ILE A 110 1.22 -1.73 -11.00
CA ILE A 110 2.02 -1.22 -12.13
C ILE A 110 1.76 -2.07 -13.39
N ALA A 111 1.73 -3.40 -13.27
CA ALA A 111 1.45 -4.29 -14.40
C ALA A 111 0.07 -4.02 -15.01
N LEU A 112 -0.97 -3.88 -14.18
CA LEU A 112 -2.32 -3.54 -14.62
C LEU A 112 -2.39 -2.16 -15.25
N TRP A 113 -1.71 -1.16 -14.67
CA TRP A 113 -1.65 0.19 -15.22
C TRP A 113 -0.94 0.26 -16.57
N ARG A 114 0.16 -0.48 -16.74
CA ARG A 114 0.88 -0.59 -18.03
C ARG A 114 -0.02 -1.20 -19.11
N ARG A 115 -0.75 -2.27 -18.79
CA ARG A 115 -1.72 -2.90 -19.70
C ARG A 115 -2.89 -1.99 -20.05
N ALA A 116 -3.43 -1.31 -19.04
CA ALA A 116 -4.48 -0.33 -19.25
C ALA A 116 -4.00 0.82 -20.15
N ARG A 117 -2.74 1.24 -20.01
CA ARG A 117 -2.14 2.26 -20.89
C ARG A 117 -1.94 1.76 -22.31
N SER A 118 -1.40 0.57 -22.50
CA SER A 118 -1.16 0.04 -23.86
C SER A 118 -2.46 -0.25 -24.59
N ALA A 119 -3.55 -0.52 -23.87
CA ALA A 119 -4.88 -0.70 -24.44
C ALA A 119 -5.65 0.61 -24.70
N ARG A 120 -5.07 1.79 -24.36
CA ARG A 120 -5.70 3.08 -24.69
C ARG A 120 -5.53 3.35 -26.19
N GLY A 121 -6.65 3.46 -26.91
CA GLY A 121 -6.66 3.95 -28.29
C GLY A 121 -6.32 5.45 -28.37
N ALA A 122 -6.15 5.95 -29.61
CA ALA A 122 -5.72 7.33 -29.90
C ALA A 122 -6.67 8.41 -29.35
N PHE A 123 -7.95 8.09 -29.16
CA PHE A 123 -8.96 9.06 -28.74
C PHE A 123 -9.15 9.11 -27.22
N ARG A 124 -9.15 10.33 -26.68
CA ARG A 124 -9.45 10.60 -25.26
C ARG A 124 -10.96 10.49 -25.04
N ARG A 125 -11.39 9.55 -24.19
CA ARG A 125 -12.82 9.41 -23.84
C ARG A 125 -13.32 10.69 -23.15
N ARG A 126 -14.35 11.33 -23.71
CA ARG A 126 -15.13 12.41 -23.08
C ARG A 126 -16.20 11.81 -22.14
N ALA A 127 -16.66 12.59 -21.15
CA ALA A 127 -17.71 12.22 -20.18
C ALA A 127 -17.43 10.95 -19.36
N LEU A 128 -16.30 10.89 -18.65
CA LEU A 128 -15.97 9.74 -17.81
C LEU A 128 -16.71 9.79 -16.46
N PRO A 129 -17.33 8.69 -15.99
CA PRO A 129 -18.00 8.64 -14.70
C PRO A 129 -17.07 8.99 -13.54
N ALA A 130 -17.60 9.52 -12.43
CA ALA A 130 -16.84 9.87 -11.23
C ALA A 130 -15.97 8.71 -10.68
N ARG A 131 -16.41 7.46 -10.85
CA ARG A 131 -15.62 6.25 -10.53
C ARG A 131 -14.26 6.19 -11.26
N THR A 132 -14.15 6.84 -12.41
CA THR A 132 -12.91 6.97 -13.18
C THR A 132 -11.92 7.91 -12.53
N ILE A 133 -12.38 8.91 -11.78
CA ILE A 133 -11.51 9.85 -11.04
C ILE A 133 -10.81 9.10 -9.91
N GLY A 134 -11.55 8.32 -9.12
CA GLY A 134 -10.97 7.44 -8.10
C GLY A 134 -9.98 6.44 -8.69
N ALA A 135 -10.31 5.81 -9.82
CA ALA A 135 -9.37 4.90 -10.49
C ALA A 135 -8.10 5.60 -11.04
N ARG A 136 -8.18 6.90 -11.37
CA ARG A 136 -7.02 7.69 -11.81
C ARG A 136 -6.10 8.08 -10.66
N SER A 137 -6.67 8.37 -9.49
CA SER A 137 -5.88 8.73 -8.31
C SER A 137 -5.19 7.54 -7.64
N MET A 138 -5.68 6.29 -7.82
CA MET A 138 -5.10 5.09 -7.19
C MET A 138 -3.59 4.93 -7.37
N LEU A 139 -3.04 5.25 -8.55
CA LEU A 139 -1.60 5.16 -8.74
C LEU A 139 -0.87 6.29 -8.03
N ALA A 140 -1.37 7.53 -8.13
CA ALA A 140 -0.75 8.68 -7.48
C ALA A 140 -0.75 8.53 -5.95
N THR A 141 -1.89 8.16 -5.37
CA THR A 141 -2.00 7.89 -3.93
C THR A 141 -1.16 6.68 -3.53
N GLY A 142 -1.13 5.61 -4.34
CA GLY A 142 -0.31 4.42 -4.06
C GLY A 142 1.20 4.72 -4.07
N VAL A 143 1.68 5.54 -5.00
CA VAL A 143 3.08 6.00 -5.04
C VAL A 143 3.41 6.85 -3.82
N LEU A 144 2.55 7.82 -3.48
CA LEU A 144 2.73 8.66 -2.30
C LEU A 144 2.77 7.83 -1.01
N ILE A 145 1.88 6.84 -0.88
CA ILE A 145 1.86 5.92 0.27
C ILE A 145 3.12 5.05 0.29
N GLY A 146 3.60 4.57 -0.86
CA GLY A 146 4.85 3.81 -0.94
C GLY A 146 6.06 4.60 -0.44
N VAL A 147 6.17 5.87 -0.83
CA VAL A 147 7.20 6.79 -0.31
C VAL A 147 7.02 7.00 1.20
N PHE A 148 5.79 7.21 1.65
CA PHE A 148 5.49 7.34 3.07
C PHE A 148 5.86 6.10 3.88
N VAL A 149 5.57 4.89 3.40
CA VAL A 149 5.94 3.65 4.10
C VAL A 149 7.45 3.56 4.28
N LEU A 150 8.24 3.95 3.26
CA LEU A 150 9.69 3.99 3.37
C LEU A 150 10.14 5.01 4.42
N ILE A 151 9.61 6.23 4.36
CA ILE A 151 9.90 7.30 5.34
C ILE A 151 9.52 6.85 6.76
N HIS A 152 8.32 6.31 6.93
CA HIS A 152 7.76 5.84 8.21
C HIS A 152 8.64 4.76 8.86
N VAL A 153 9.12 3.79 8.07
CA VAL A 153 10.00 2.73 8.56
C VAL A 153 11.37 3.31 8.95
N LEU A 154 11.93 4.21 8.15
CA LEU A 154 13.21 4.85 8.46
C LEU A 154 13.14 5.75 9.70
N ASP A 155 12.04 6.47 9.85
CA ASP A 155 11.80 7.43 10.92
C ASP A 155 11.48 6.76 12.26
N LEU A 156 10.48 5.87 12.29
CA LEU A 156 9.92 5.34 13.55
C LEU A 156 10.29 3.88 13.85
N THR A 157 10.78 3.11 12.87
CA THR A 157 11.14 1.70 13.08
C THR A 157 12.65 1.49 13.14
N ILE A 158 13.40 2.05 12.19
CA ILE A 158 14.84 1.86 12.07
C ILE A 158 15.60 2.98 12.77
N GLY A 159 15.05 4.19 12.82
CA GLY A 159 15.70 5.34 13.47
C GLY A 159 16.90 5.88 12.69
N ARG A 160 16.83 5.90 11.35
CA ARG A 160 17.94 6.33 10.49
C ARG A 160 17.47 7.32 9.43
N LEU A 161 18.39 8.20 8.99
CA LEU A 161 18.25 9.20 7.93
C LEU A 161 17.24 10.32 8.20
N ILE A 162 16.03 9.99 8.66
CA ILE A 162 14.91 10.91 8.82
C ILE A 162 14.52 11.09 10.29
N ALA A 163 14.83 10.07 11.11
CA ALA A 163 14.53 10.04 12.54
C ALA A 163 15.19 11.20 13.31
N PRO A 164 14.58 11.66 14.42
CA PRO A 164 15.21 12.60 15.34
C PRO A 164 16.55 12.08 15.88
N GLU A 165 17.47 12.98 16.21
CA GLU A 165 18.74 12.61 16.86
C GLU A 165 18.54 11.94 18.22
N SER A 166 17.42 12.24 18.88
CA SER A 166 17.01 11.64 20.15
C SER A 166 16.36 10.26 20.00
N PHE A 167 16.36 9.65 18.80
CA PHE A 167 15.78 8.32 18.58
C PHE A 167 16.47 7.26 19.44
N GLN A 168 15.68 6.51 20.20
CA GLN A 168 16.15 5.40 21.04
C GLN A 168 15.67 4.07 20.47
N ALA A 169 16.61 3.25 20.00
CA ALA A 169 16.30 1.88 19.59
C ALA A 169 15.90 1.03 20.82
N PRO A 170 15.05 -0.01 20.66
CA PRO A 170 14.76 -0.94 21.74
C PRO A 170 16.06 -1.59 22.25
N THR A 171 16.29 -1.52 23.56
CA THR A 171 17.47 -2.11 24.20
C THR A 171 17.04 -3.03 25.32
N THR A 172 17.76 -4.12 25.51
CA THR A 172 17.61 -4.98 26.68
C THR A 172 18.68 -4.58 27.69
N SER A 173 18.25 -4.03 28.83
CA SER A 173 19.12 -3.70 29.96
C SER A 173 18.67 -4.48 31.18
N ASN A 174 19.58 -5.15 31.89
CA ASN A 174 19.28 -5.95 33.09
C ASN A 174 18.25 -7.07 32.86
N GLY A 175 18.15 -7.62 31.65
CA GLY A 175 17.18 -8.67 31.30
C GLY A 175 15.78 -8.15 30.99
N GLU A 176 15.51 -6.86 31.18
CA GLU A 176 14.25 -6.22 30.82
C GLU A 176 14.33 -5.52 29.46
N LEU A 177 13.30 -5.71 28.65
CA LEU A 177 13.15 -5.06 27.36
C LEU A 177 12.64 -3.63 27.55
N GLN A 178 13.50 -2.64 27.33
CA GLN A 178 13.11 -1.23 27.35
C GLN A 178 12.74 -0.76 25.94
N VAL A 179 11.51 -0.25 25.79
CA VAL A 179 10.97 0.23 24.52
C VAL A 179 10.57 1.70 24.66
N SER A 180 11.31 2.59 24.00
CA SER A 180 11.05 4.04 24.00
C SER A 180 10.22 4.48 22.79
N ALA A 181 9.23 3.68 22.38
CA ALA A 181 8.45 3.94 21.17
C ALA A 181 7.61 5.22 21.25
N TYR A 182 7.05 5.54 22.43
CA TYR A 182 6.29 6.78 22.65
C TYR A 182 7.18 8.00 22.46
N HIS A 183 8.38 7.98 23.07
CA HIS A 183 9.34 9.08 22.95
C HIS A 183 9.74 9.34 21.50
N ASN A 184 10.06 8.29 20.74
CA ASN A 184 10.45 8.43 19.33
C ASN A 184 9.29 8.98 18.46
N LEU A 185 8.06 8.55 18.74
CA LEU A 185 6.87 9.05 18.07
C LEU A 185 6.67 10.55 18.33
N VAL A 186 6.68 10.96 19.61
CA VAL A 186 6.52 12.35 20.00
C VAL A 186 7.65 13.19 19.42
N ALA A 187 8.91 12.76 19.57
CA ALA A 187 10.07 13.49 19.05
C ALA A 187 10.02 13.71 17.53
N SER A 188 9.52 12.74 16.74
CA SER A 188 9.35 12.93 15.30
C SER A 188 8.19 13.86 14.98
N LEU A 189 7.04 13.65 15.61
CA LEU A 189 5.81 14.40 15.32
C LEU A 189 5.76 15.81 15.94
N SER A 190 6.64 16.12 16.89
CA SER A 190 6.86 17.50 17.35
C SER A 190 7.52 18.38 16.28
N ARG A 191 8.11 17.79 15.23
CA ARG A 191 8.64 18.55 14.09
C ARG A 191 7.48 18.94 13.16
N PRO A 192 7.15 20.24 12.99
CA PRO A 192 5.94 20.65 12.26
C PRO A 192 5.87 20.16 10.82
N GLY A 193 7.03 20.10 10.13
CA GLY A 193 7.11 19.58 8.76
C GLY A 193 6.79 18.09 8.66
N MET A 194 7.22 17.29 9.64
CA MET A 194 6.90 15.86 9.70
C MET A 194 5.44 15.65 10.08
N ALA A 195 4.93 16.43 11.04
CA ALA A 195 3.52 16.36 11.42
C ALA A 195 2.59 16.63 10.23
N LEU A 196 2.83 17.73 9.52
CA LEU A 196 2.06 18.08 8.32
C LEU A 196 2.16 16.99 7.24
N PHE A 197 3.36 16.48 6.98
CA PHE A 197 3.57 15.40 6.00
C PHE A 197 2.76 14.15 6.36
N TYR A 198 2.85 13.68 7.61
CA TYR A 198 2.11 12.51 8.09
C TYR A 198 0.59 12.73 7.97
N SER A 199 0.08 13.88 8.41
CA SER A 199 -1.36 14.19 8.32
C SER A 199 -1.86 14.24 6.87
N LEU A 200 -1.11 14.86 5.95
CA LEU A 200 -1.48 14.91 4.52
C LEU A 200 -1.47 13.51 3.88
N VAL A 201 -0.49 12.67 4.22
CA VAL A 201 -0.46 11.30 3.70
C VAL A 201 -1.61 10.46 4.25
N MET A 202 -2.04 10.66 5.51
CA MET A 202 -3.21 9.97 6.04
C MET A 202 -4.49 10.27 5.23
N LEU A 203 -4.63 11.48 4.68
CA LEU A 203 -5.71 11.81 3.75
C LEU A 203 -5.58 11.03 2.43
N ALA A 204 -4.37 10.95 1.85
CA ALA A 204 -4.15 10.15 0.65
C ALA A 204 -4.39 8.65 0.88
N LEU A 205 -3.97 8.13 2.04
CA LEU A 205 -4.19 6.76 2.48
C LEU A 205 -5.67 6.45 2.63
N SER A 206 -6.46 7.34 3.22
CA SER A 206 -7.90 7.11 3.39
C SER A 206 -8.63 7.05 2.04
N LEU A 207 -8.29 7.95 1.11
CA LEU A 207 -8.83 7.90 -0.25
C LEU A 207 -8.43 6.59 -0.98
N HIS A 208 -7.17 6.18 -0.84
CA HIS A 208 -6.66 4.93 -1.41
C HIS A 208 -7.38 3.70 -0.80
N LEU A 209 -7.57 3.70 0.52
CA LEU A 209 -8.20 2.61 1.26
C LEU A 209 -9.69 2.49 0.94
N ALA A 210 -10.43 3.60 0.92
CA ALA A 210 -11.84 3.63 0.56
C ALA A 210 -12.08 3.07 -0.85
N GLN A 211 -11.28 3.54 -1.82
CA GLN A 211 -11.36 3.07 -3.20
C GLN A 211 -10.88 1.62 -3.36
N GLY A 212 -9.83 1.24 -2.64
CA GLY A 212 -9.24 -0.10 -2.65
C GLY A 212 -10.21 -1.15 -2.10
N LEU A 213 -10.75 -0.93 -0.90
CA LEU A 213 -11.73 -1.83 -0.29
C LEU A 213 -12.99 -1.98 -1.14
N TRP A 214 -13.45 -0.89 -1.76
CA TRP A 214 -14.55 -0.97 -2.72
C TRP A 214 -14.21 -1.84 -3.94
N ASN A 215 -12.99 -1.73 -4.47
CA ASN A 215 -12.54 -2.55 -5.59
C ASN A 215 -12.44 -4.04 -5.21
N VAL A 216 -12.01 -4.36 -3.99
CA VAL A 216 -11.97 -5.75 -3.48
C VAL A 216 -13.35 -6.40 -3.55
N VAL A 217 -14.39 -5.72 -3.06
CA VAL A 217 -15.78 -6.23 -3.08
C VAL A 217 -16.23 -6.55 -4.50
N ILE A 218 -15.84 -5.73 -5.48
CA ILE A 218 -16.20 -5.93 -6.88
C ILE A 218 -15.38 -7.06 -7.52
N ASP A 219 -14.07 -7.08 -7.28
CA ASP A 219 -13.16 -8.05 -7.89
C ASP A 219 -13.38 -9.47 -7.32
N LEU A 220 -13.87 -9.60 -6.08
CA LEU A 220 -14.29 -10.86 -5.47
C LEU A 220 -15.73 -11.29 -5.82
N GLY A 221 -16.44 -10.52 -6.66
CA GLY A 221 -17.75 -10.92 -7.17
C GLY A 221 -18.93 -10.61 -6.26
N GLY A 222 -18.81 -9.64 -5.33
CA GLY A 222 -19.95 -9.15 -4.57
C GLY A 222 -20.98 -8.49 -5.49
N THR A 223 -22.10 -9.17 -5.77
CA THR A 223 -23.14 -8.72 -6.71
C THR A 223 -24.37 -8.12 -6.04
N GLY A 224 -24.68 -8.52 -4.81
CA GLY A 224 -25.87 -8.10 -4.10
C GLY A 224 -25.91 -6.59 -3.80
N PRO A 225 -27.03 -5.87 -4.06
CA PRO A 225 -27.12 -4.43 -3.84
C PRO A 225 -27.03 -4.05 -2.36
N ARG A 226 -27.60 -4.87 -1.45
CA ARG A 226 -27.52 -4.65 0.01
C ARG A 226 -26.08 -4.85 0.51
N LEU A 227 -25.42 -5.93 0.09
CA LEU A 227 -24.02 -6.21 0.40
C LEU A 227 -23.11 -5.08 -0.07
N ARG A 228 -23.26 -4.61 -1.31
CA ARG A 228 -22.48 -3.49 -1.86
C ARG A 228 -22.66 -2.21 -1.05
N LYS A 229 -23.89 -1.87 -0.65
CA LYS A 229 -24.14 -0.70 0.22
C LYS A 229 -23.44 -0.85 1.56
N ALA A 230 -23.57 -2.01 2.21
CA ALA A 230 -22.95 -2.29 3.52
C ALA A 230 -21.42 -2.23 3.44
N CYS A 231 -20.80 -2.95 2.48
CA CYS A 231 -19.35 -2.94 2.33
C CYS A 231 -18.81 -1.56 1.93
N ARG A 232 -19.56 -0.76 1.17
CA ARG A 232 -19.17 0.62 0.87
C ARG A 232 -19.20 1.50 2.12
N ALA A 233 -20.24 1.38 2.95
CA ALA A 233 -20.31 2.10 4.21
C ALA A 233 -19.15 1.69 5.15
N LEU A 234 -18.87 0.38 5.24
CA LEU A 234 -17.73 -0.14 5.99
C LEU A 234 -16.40 0.40 5.47
N ALA A 235 -16.17 0.35 4.16
CA ALA A 235 -14.93 0.85 3.54
C ALA A 235 -14.70 2.34 3.82
N LEU A 236 -15.76 3.15 3.73
CA LEU A 236 -15.71 4.57 4.04
C LEU A 236 -15.49 4.82 5.54
N GLY A 237 -16.18 4.06 6.41
CA GLY A 237 -16.02 4.15 7.86
C GLY A 237 -14.60 3.81 8.31
N VAL A 238 -14.03 2.72 7.80
CA VAL A 238 -12.64 2.33 8.07
C VAL A 238 -11.66 3.39 7.57
N ALA A 239 -11.84 3.88 6.34
CA ALA A 239 -10.98 4.92 5.78
C ALA A 239 -11.03 6.23 6.59
N LEU A 240 -12.22 6.65 7.01
CA LEU A 240 -12.41 7.85 7.83
C LEU A 240 -11.80 7.66 9.22
N ALA A 241 -12.02 6.52 9.86
CA ALA A 241 -11.43 6.23 11.17
C ALA A 241 -9.90 6.31 11.12
N VAL A 242 -9.27 5.70 10.10
CA VAL A 242 -7.82 5.76 9.89
C VAL A 242 -7.35 7.20 9.68
N ALA A 243 -8.06 7.99 8.87
CA ALA A 243 -7.72 9.39 8.64
C ALA A 243 -7.80 10.24 9.91
N VAL A 244 -8.87 10.08 10.68
CA VAL A 244 -9.12 10.87 11.90
C VAL A 244 -8.11 10.49 12.97
N VAL A 245 -7.99 9.21 13.30
CA VAL A 245 -7.11 8.76 14.38
C VAL A 245 -5.65 9.06 14.06
N ASN A 246 -5.15 8.56 12.94
CA ASN A 246 -3.73 8.70 12.61
C ASN A 246 -3.38 10.09 12.07
N GLY A 247 -4.32 10.80 11.45
CA GLY A 247 -4.09 12.14 10.91
C GLY A 247 -4.16 13.24 11.96
N LEU A 248 -4.95 13.08 13.02
CA LEU A 248 -5.01 14.03 14.13
C LEU A 248 -3.87 13.83 15.13
N LEU A 249 -3.34 12.62 15.31
CA LEU A 249 -2.22 12.34 16.21
C LEU A 249 -1.03 13.31 16.04
N PRO A 250 -0.50 13.53 14.81
CA PRO A 250 0.57 14.51 14.60
C PRO A 250 0.18 15.95 14.96
N VAL A 251 -1.07 16.33 14.70
CA VAL A 251 -1.57 17.67 15.01
C VAL A 251 -1.61 17.86 16.53
N LEU A 252 -2.18 16.90 17.26
CA LEU A 252 -2.29 16.94 18.72
C LEU A 252 -0.93 17.00 19.42
N ILE A 253 0.05 16.27 18.89
CA ILE A 253 1.43 16.29 19.40
C ILE A 253 2.09 17.64 19.09
N CYS A 254 1.96 18.13 17.86
CA CYS A 254 2.55 19.40 17.45
C CYS A 254 1.94 20.61 18.18
N THR A 255 0.66 20.54 18.57
CA THR A 255 -0.01 21.60 19.36
C THR A 255 0.21 21.46 20.88
N GLY A 256 0.97 20.45 21.33
CA GLY A 256 1.26 20.25 22.76
C GLY A 256 0.08 19.76 23.59
N VAL A 257 -0.99 19.27 22.96
CA VAL A 257 -2.12 18.63 23.67
C VAL A 257 -1.70 17.26 24.19
N ILE A 258 -0.80 16.61 23.46
CA ILE A 258 -0.17 15.34 23.81
C ILE A 258 1.34 15.56 23.78
N GLY A 259 2.01 15.37 24.90
CA GLY A 259 3.46 15.53 25.05
C GLY A 259 3.93 14.76 26.24
#